data_AF-A0A2T1DZ65-F1
#
_entry.id   AF-A0A2T1DZ65-F1
#
_cell.length_a   1.000
_cell.length_b   1.000
_cell.length_c   1.000
_cell.angle_alpha   90.00
_cell.angle_beta   90.00
_cell.angle_gamma   90.00
#
_symmetry.space_group_name_H-M   'P 1'
#
loop_
_entity.id
_entity.type
_entity.pdbx_description
1 polymer ?
#
loop_
_entity_poly.entity_id
_entity_poly.type
_entity_poly.pdbx_seq_one_letter_code
_entity_poly.pdbx_strand_id
1 'polypeptide(L)'
;MPPAILNQILDQLKTLEPSELQQLSQAIQHYLADQETAAQRVAFHQALVESGLVRQIKTPTFEQRTHQHLIQVQDGSVSQTIIEERR
;
A
#
# COMPACT_ATOMS: atom_id res chain seq x y z
N MET A 1 -1.75 -9.95 -27.03
CA MET A 1 -0.41 -9.59 -27.54
C MET A 1 -0.39 -9.80 -29.05
N PRO A 2 0.01 -8.81 -29.87
CA PRO A 2 0.08 -8.97 -31.32
C PRO A 2 1.18 -9.97 -31.71
N PRO A 3 0.93 -10.92 -32.63
CA PRO A 3 1.92 -11.94 -33.02
C PRO A 3 3.19 -11.36 -33.66
N ALA A 4 3.09 -10.17 -34.26
CA ALA A 4 4.22 -9.48 -34.90
C ALA A 4 5.33 -9.11 -33.91
N ILE A 5 4.97 -8.70 -32.68
CA ILE A 5 5.93 -8.28 -31.65
C ILE A 5 6.71 -9.50 -31.14
N LEU A 6 6.04 -10.65 -31.01
CA LEU A 6 6.67 -11.89 -30.56
C LEU A 6 7.76 -12.35 -31.55
N ASN A 7 7.46 -12.31 -32.84
CA ASN A 7 8.42 -12.70 -33.88
C ASN A 7 9.63 -11.75 -33.93
N GLN A 8 9.41 -10.46 -33.73
CA GLN A 8 10.49 -9.47 -33.69
C GLN A 8 11.43 -9.69 -32.50
N ILE A 9 10.87 -10.02 -31.32
CA ILE A 9 11.66 -10.37 -30.13
C ILE A 9 12.45 -11.68 -30.36
N LEU A 10 11.83 -12.68 -31.01
CA LEU A 10 12.48 -13.95 -31.33
C LEU A 10 13.63 -13.79 -32.32
N ASP A 11 13.51 -12.91 -33.31
CA ASP A 11 14.60 -12.66 -34.25
C ASP A 11 15.75 -11.87 -33.60
N GLN A 12 15.45 -10.96 -32.67
CA GLN A 12 16.48 -10.28 -31.87
C GLN A 12 17.23 -11.27 -30.98
N LEU A 13 16.51 -12.21 -30.33
CA LEU A 13 17.11 -13.27 -29.51
C LEU A 13 18.07 -14.18 -30.28
N LYS A 14 17.86 -14.41 -31.58
CA LYS A 14 18.78 -15.21 -32.42
C LYS A 14 20.11 -14.51 -32.71
N THR A 15 20.13 -13.18 -32.61
CA THR A 15 21.32 -12.37 -32.87
C THR A 15 22.14 -12.06 -31.62
N LEU A 16 21.63 -12.39 -30.43
CA LEU A 16 22.33 -12.13 -29.17
C LEU A 16 23.45 -13.16 -28.95
N GLU A 17 24.56 -12.67 -28.43
CA GLU A 17 25.67 -13.51 -27.99
C GLU A 17 25.27 -14.34 -26.75
N PRO A 18 25.92 -15.48 -26.50
CA PRO A 18 25.58 -16.37 -25.38
C PRO A 18 25.63 -15.66 -24.01
N SER A 19 26.52 -14.69 -23.85
CA SER A 19 26.64 -13.86 -22.65
C SER A 19 25.45 -12.91 -22.45
N GLU A 20 24.93 -12.34 -23.53
CA GLU A 20 23.77 -11.44 -23.49
C GLU A 20 22.49 -12.22 -23.24
N LEU A 21 22.37 -13.44 -23.79
CA LEU A 21 21.27 -14.35 -23.47
C LEU A 21 21.25 -14.75 -21.99
N GLN A 22 22.43 -14.99 -21.40
CA GLN A 22 22.55 -15.25 -19.96
C GLN A 22 22.06 -14.05 -19.14
N GLN A 23 22.52 -12.84 -19.45
CA GLN A 23 22.08 -11.62 -18.76
C GLN A 23 20.57 -11.38 -18.91
N LEU A 24 20.02 -11.60 -20.11
CA LEU A 24 18.59 -11.48 -20.36
C LEU A 24 17.79 -12.51 -19.56
N SER A 25 18.21 -13.77 -19.53
CA SER A 25 17.56 -14.81 -18.74
C SER A 25 17.54 -14.48 -17.25
N GLN A 26 18.64 -13.93 -16.72
CA GLN A 26 18.75 -13.51 -15.33
C GLN A 26 17.82 -12.33 -15.02
N ALA A 27 17.76 -11.34 -15.92
CA ALA A 27 16.85 -10.20 -15.78
C ALA A 27 15.38 -10.63 -15.81
N ILE A 28 15.01 -11.58 -16.70
CA ILE A 28 13.67 -12.15 -16.77
C ILE A 28 13.32 -12.89 -15.47
N GLN A 29 14.24 -13.74 -14.97
CA GLN A 29 14.02 -14.47 -13.71
C GLN A 29 13.84 -13.53 -12.53
N HIS A 30 14.63 -12.46 -12.45
CA HIS A 30 14.49 -11.46 -11.40
C HIS A 30 13.12 -10.77 -11.45
N TYR A 31 12.69 -10.34 -12.64
CA TYR A 31 11.39 -9.72 -12.82
C TYR A 31 10.22 -10.66 -12.47
N LEU A 32 10.31 -11.94 -12.84
CA LEU A 32 9.29 -12.93 -12.51
C LEU A 32 9.25 -13.23 -11.00
N ALA A 33 10.39 -13.29 -10.33
CA ALA A 33 10.46 -13.48 -8.88
C ALA A 33 9.83 -12.29 -8.12
N ASP A 34 10.07 -11.07 -8.58
CA ASP A 34 9.44 -9.87 -8.00
C ASP A 34 7.92 -9.89 -8.20
N GLN A 35 7.44 -10.36 -9.35
CA GLN A 35 6.00 -10.53 -9.58
C GLN A 35 5.39 -11.64 -8.72
N GLU A 36 6.07 -12.76 -8.54
CA GLU A 36 5.62 -13.86 -7.69
C GLU A 36 5.51 -13.41 -6.23
N THR A 37 6.53 -12.71 -5.72
CA THR A 37 6.50 -12.18 -4.35
C THR A 37 5.40 -11.12 -4.17
N ALA A 38 5.15 -10.27 -5.18
CA ALA A 38 4.03 -9.34 -5.16
C ALA A 38 2.68 -10.08 -5.13
N ALA A 39 2.50 -11.12 -5.95
CA ALA A 39 1.29 -11.93 -5.97
C ALA A 39 1.06 -12.66 -4.63
N GLN A 40 2.12 -13.23 -4.05
CA GLN A 40 2.06 -13.87 -2.73
C GLN A 40 1.68 -12.88 -1.63
N ARG A 41 2.22 -11.66 -1.66
CA ARG A 41 1.83 -10.59 -0.71
C ARG A 41 0.37 -10.20 -0.83
N VAL A 42 -0.15 -10.10 -2.06
CA VAL A 42 -1.58 -9.81 -2.30
C VAL A 42 -2.45 -10.94 -1.76
N ALA A 43 -2.11 -12.20 -2.07
CA ALA A 43 -2.84 -13.36 -1.57
C ALA A 43 -2.82 -13.45 -0.04
N PHE A 44 -1.66 -13.21 0.57
CA PHE A 44 -1.51 -13.16 2.02
C PHE A 44 -2.36 -12.06 2.65
N HIS A 45 -2.32 -10.83 2.11
CA HIS A 45 -3.16 -9.74 2.59
C HIS A 45 -4.65 -10.07 2.46
N GLN A 46 -5.07 -10.68 1.35
CA GLN A 46 -6.45 -11.10 1.15
C GLN A 46 -6.88 -12.13 2.20
N ALA A 47 -6.04 -13.12 2.51
CA ALA A 47 -6.31 -14.09 3.58
C ALA A 47 -6.40 -13.43 4.97
N LEU A 48 -5.59 -12.40 5.25
CA LEU A 48 -5.68 -11.62 6.49
C LEU A 48 -6.99 -10.81 6.58
N VAL A 49 -7.50 -10.32 5.44
CA VAL A 49 -8.79 -9.62 5.38
C VAL A 49 -9.94 -10.60 5.60
N GLU A 50 -9.92 -11.75 4.93
CA GLU A 50 -10.96 -12.79 5.02
C GLU A 50 -11.04 -13.43 6.40
N SER A 51 -9.90 -13.65 7.06
CA SER A 51 -9.84 -14.11 8.46
C SER A 51 -10.31 -13.05 9.47
N GLY A 52 -10.59 -11.82 9.02
CA GLY A 52 -11.04 -10.73 9.89
C GLY A 52 -9.92 -10.13 10.77
N LEU A 53 -8.68 -10.64 10.69
CA LEU A 53 -7.53 -10.16 11.46
C LEU A 53 -7.21 -8.70 11.16
N VAL A 54 -7.34 -8.25 9.91
CA VAL A 54 -7.13 -6.84 9.55
C VAL A 54 -8.09 -5.92 10.30
N ARG A 55 -9.34 -6.36 10.53
CA ARG A 55 -10.36 -5.59 11.27
C ARG A 55 -10.14 -5.63 12.79
N GLN A 56 -9.65 -6.76 13.31
CA GLN A 56 -9.34 -6.90 14.74
C GLN A 56 -8.13 -6.05 15.17
N ILE A 57 -7.13 -5.91 14.29
CA ILE A 57 -5.92 -5.12 14.58
C ILE A 57 -6.14 -3.64 14.29
N LYS A 58 -6.88 -3.30 13.21
CA LYS A 58 -7.29 -1.92 12.91
C LYS A 58 -8.54 -1.52 13.69
N THR A 59 -8.58 -1.81 14.98
CA THR A 59 -9.63 -1.29 15.86
C THR A 59 -9.73 0.22 15.61
N PRO A 60 -10.90 0.75 15.26
CA PRO A 60 -11.02 2.18 15.07
C PRO A 60 -10.67 2.83 16.41
N THR A 61 -9.61 3.64 16.42
CA THR A 61 -9.23 4.56 17.52
C THR A 61 -10.35 5.56 17.85
N PHE A 62 -11.55 5.36 17.30
CA PHE A 62 -12.76 6.12 17.52
C PHE A 62 -13.35 5.83 18.91
N GLU A 63 -13.33 4.57 19.36
CA GLU A 63 -13.80 4.19 20.71
C GLU A 63 -12.94 4.84 21.82
N GLN A 64 -11.65 5.06 21.56
CA GLN A 64 -10.75 5.71 22.52
C GLN A 64 -10.90 7.24 22.56
N ARG A 65 -11.48 7.88 21.53
CA ARG A 65 -11.75 9.34 21.56
C ARG A 65 -13.04 9.69 22.31
N THR A 66 -14.00 8.79 22.37
CA THR A 66 -15.25 9.00 23.13
C THR A 66 -15.07 9.05 24.64
N HIS A 67 -13.90 8.66 25.17
CA HIS A 67 -13.58 8.72 26.60
C HIS A 67 -12.69 9.91 26.99
N GLN A 68 -12.40 10.85 26.09
CA GLN A 68 -11.89 12.15 26.51
C GLN A 68 -13.00 12.87 27.28
N HIS A 69 -12.94 12.78 28.61
CA HIS A 69 -13.84 13.51 29.49
C HIS A 69 -13.79 14.99 29.11
N LEU A 70 -14.93 15.53 28.66
CA LEU A 70 -15.13 16.96 28.58
C LEU A 70 -14.84 17.53 29.97
N ILE A 71 -13.76 18.29 30.10
CA ILE A 71 -13.48 19.05 31.32
C ILE A 71 -14.64 20.05 31.44
N GLN A 72 -15.55 19.83 32.38
CA GLN A 72 -16.58 20.81 32.68
C GLN A 72 -15.90 22.02 33.32
N VAL A 73 -15.79 23.09 32.54
CA VAL A 73 -15.33 24.38 33.03
C VAL A 73 -16.48 24.97 33.86
N GLN A 74 -16.37 24.86 35.18
CA GLN A 74 -17.16 25.68 36.10
C GLN A 74 -16.61 27.09 36.03
N ASP A 75 -17.10 27.87 35.07
CA ASP A 75 -17.29 29.32 35.14
C ASP A 75 -17.45 29.89 33.73
N GLY A 76 -18.50 30.70 33.55
CA GLY A 76 -18.71 31.66 32.46
C GLY A 76 -18.37 31.21 31.03
N SER A 77 -19.40 31.06 30.18
CA SER A 77 -19.26 30.73 28.75
C SER A 77 -18.03 31.38 28.09
N VAL A 78 -17.24 30.59 27.36
CA VAL A 78 -16.06 30.99 26.57
C VAL A 78 -16.33 32.22 25.68
N SER A 79 -17.60 32.46 25.34
CA SER A 79 -18.10 33.62 24.59
C SER A 79 -17.91 34.97 25.30
N GLN A 80 -17.79 35.03 26.63
CA GLN A 80 -17.55 36.29 27.35
C GLN A 80 -16.07 36.69 27.31
N THR A 81 -15.14 35.74 27.35
CA THR A 81 -13.70 36.04 27.42
C THR A 81 -13.14 36.65 26.12
N ILE A 82 -13.72 36.34 24.96
CA ILE A 82 -13.24 36.87 23.66
C ILE A 82 -13.64 38.35 23.44
N ILE A 83 -14.71 38.83 24.10
CA ILE A 83 -15.24 40.17 23.86
C ILE A 83 -14.49 41.25 24.65
N GLU A 84 -13.89 40.92 25.80
CA GLU A 84 -13.17 41.92 26.61
C GLU A 84 -11.78 42.28 26.07
N GLU A 85 -11.13 41.41 25.28
CA GLU A 85 -9.79 41.65 24.72
C GLU A 85 -9.83 42.43 23.39
N ARG A 86 -10.85 43.27 23.16
CA ARG A 86 -10.93 44.16 21.98
C ARG A 86 -11.52 45.54 22.29
N ARG A 87 -11.30 46.05 23.50
CA ARG A 87 -11.53 47.47 23.81
C ARG A 87 -10.29 48.14 24.34
#